data_AF-A0A9W5UNF2-F1
#
_entry.id   AF-A0A9W5UNF2-F1
#
_cell.length_a   1.000
_cell.length_b   1.000
_cell.length_c   1.000
_cell.angle_alpha   90.00
_cell.angle_beta   90.00
_cell.angle_gamma   90.00
#
_symmetry.space_group_name_H-M   'P 1'
#
loop_
_entity.id
_entity.type
_entity.pdbx_description
1 polymer ?
#
loop_
_entity_poly.entity_id
_entity_poly.type
_entity_poly.pdbx_seq_one_letter_code
_entity_poly.pdbx_strand_id
1 'polypeptide(L)'
;MRDGGPGTRIGAMKKLFAGLASLLLLAEVAQFYLAASGAFDSAPIEEAFSPHRFLGYLILFSAVVLVVVSAIARMPGRVIGRTALVAGLVLIQSLIREVARSFGEGSETGHLIFGVHAVNGLIIVGATIWVVREARQIAWPRTELSHATRS
;
A
#
# COMPACT_ATOMS: atom_id res chain seq x y z
N MET A 1 -22.00 -4.35 -31.00
CA MET A 1 -21.28 -4.63 -29.73
C MET A 1 -19.82 -4.83 -30.08
N ARG A 2 -18.90 -3.98 -29.57
CA ARG A 2 -17.45 -4.19 -29.77
C ARG A 2 -16.99 -5.16 -28.69
N ASP A 3 -16.93 -6.45 -29.04
CA ASP A 3 -16.38 -7.45 -28.13
C ASP A 3 -14.90 -7.13 -27.87
N GLY A 4 -14.61 -6.75 -26.63
CA GLY A 4 -13.24 -6.52 -26.17
C GLY A 4 -12.47 -7.83 -26.22
N GLY A 5 -11.69 -8.02 -27.29
CA GLY A 5 -10.81 -9.17 -27.46
C GLY A 5 -9.88 -9.36 -26.24
N PRO A 6 -9.28 -10.55 -26.06
CA PRO A 6 -8.45 -10.89 -24.90
C PRO A 6 -7.37 -9.84 -24.57
N GLY A 7 -6.79 -9.19 -25.59
CA GLY A 7 -5.82 -8.10 -25.42
C GLY A 7 -6.40 -6.83 -24.77
N THR A 8 -7.61 -6.43 -25.15
CA THR A 8 -8.31 -5.24 -24.60
C THR A 8 -8.62 -5.44 -23.11
N ARG A 9 -9.03 -6.66 -22.72
CA ARG A 9 -9.30 -7.02 -21.31
C ARG A 9 -8.04 -6.99 -20.45
N ILE A 10 -6.92 -7.52 -20.93
CA ILE A 10 -5.64 -7.45 -20.21
C ILE A 10 -5.18 -5.99 -20.05
N GLY A 11 -5.33 -5.16 -21.09
CA GLY A 11 -5.03 -3.72 -21.01
C GLY A 11 -5.86 -3.01 -19.94
N ALA A 12 -7.17 -3.28 -19.86
CA ALA A 12 -8.04 -2.73 -18.83
C ALA A 12 -7.64 -3.18 -17.41
N MET A 13 -7.28 -4.46 -17.23
CA MET A 13 -6.81 -4.98 -15.94
C MET A 13 -5.50 -4.33 -15.47
N LYS A 14 -4.61 -3.98 -16.40
CA LYS A 14 -3.37 -3.26 -16.06
C LYS A 14 -3.65 -1.84 -15.57
N LYS A 15 -4.62 -1.15 -16.19
CA LYS A 15 -5.08 0.18 -15.74
C LYS A 15 -5.78 0.11 -14.38
N LEU A 16 -6.62 -0.91 -14.17
CA LEU A 16 -7.25 -1.18 -12.86
C LEU A 16 -6.19 -1.38 -11.78
N PHE A 17 -5.21 -2.25 -12.01
CA PHE A 17 -4.11 -2.47 -11.06
C PHE A 17 -3.36 -1.16 -10.73
N ALA A 18 -3.02 -0.35 -11.74
CA ALA A 18 -2.35 0.93 -11.51
C ALA A 18 -3.21 1.91 -10.68
N GLY A 19 -4.52 1.93 -10.92
CA GLY A 19 -5.48 2.71 -10.14
C GLY A 19 -5.57 2.25 -8.69
N LEU A 20 -5.74 0.95 -8.47
CA LEU A 20 -5.81 0.36 -7.12
C LEU A 20 -4.50 0.51 -6.34
N ALA A 21 -3.34 0.37 -7.00
CA ALA A 21 -2.04 0.64 -6.38
C ALA A 21 -1.91 2.10 -5.96
N SER A 22 -2.42 3.04 -6.77
CA SER A 22 -2.43 4.46 -6.42
C SER A 22 -3.37 4.75 -5.25
N LEU A 23 -4.52 4.07 -5.19
CA LEU A 23 -5.45 4.18 -4.06
C LEU A 23 -4.85 3.60 -2.77
N LEU A 24 -4.12 2.48 -2.85
CA LEU A 24 -3.39 1.92 -1.71
C LEU A 24 -2.36 2.93 -1.17
N LEU A 25 -1.60 3.57 -2.05
CA LEU A 25 -0.67 4.63 -1.66
C LEU A 25 -1.37 5.81 -0.94
N LEU A 26 -2.54 6.24 -1.44
CA LEU A 26 -3.32 7.28 -0.77
C LEU A 26 -3.82 6.83 0.61
N ALA A 27 -4.24 5.58 0.74
CA ALA A 27 -4.63 5.01 2.02
C ALA A 27 -3.46 4.97 3.01
N GLU A 28 -2.26 4.62 2.56
CA GLU A 28 -1.04 4.66 3.39
C GLU A 28 -0.72 6.09 3.84
N VAL A 29 -0.86 7.11 2.98
CA VAL A 29 -0.68 8.51 3.38
C VAL A 29 -1.73 8.93 4.43
N ALA A 30 -2.99 8.55 4.23
CA ALA A 30 -4.05 8.79 5.21
C ALA A 30 -3.77 8.07 6.55
N GLN A 31 -3.19 6.86 6.49
CA GLN A 31 -2.80 6.09 7.67
C GLN A 31 -1.77 6.82 8.54
N PHE A 32 -0.81 7.52 7.92
CA PHE A 32 0.15 8.37 8.62
C PHE A 32 -0.52 9.57 9.29
N TYR A 33 -1.47 10.21 8.59
CA TYR A 33 -2.27 11.29 9.17
C TYR A 33 -3.03 10.79 10.41
N LEU A 34 -3.72 9.65 10.32
CA LEU A 34 -4.45 9.07 11.46
C LEU A 34 -3.53 8.64 12.60
N ALA A 35 -2.32 8.15 12.30
CA ALA A 35 -1.32 7.82 13.31
C ALA A 35 -0.87 9.08 14.07
N ALA A 36 -0.58 10.16 13.34
CA ALA A 36 -0.20 11.43 13.92
C ALA A 36 -1.36 12.03 14.74
N SER A 37 -2.59 12.01 14.22
CA SER A 37 -3.77 12.48 14.95
C SER A 37 -3.94 11.76 16.29
N GLY A 38 -3.78 10.44 16.33
CA GLY A 38 -3.83 9.68 17.59
C GLY A 38 -2.67 10.01 18.54
N ALA A 39 -1.46 10.22 18.00
CA ALA A 39 -0.28 10.55 18.79
C ALA A 39 -0.31 11.97 19.39
N PHE A 40 -0.99 12.90 18.72
CA PHE A 40 -1.15 14.29 19.17
C PHE A 40 -2.52 14.56 19.83
N ASP A 41 -3.31 13.52 20.10
CA ASP A 41 -4.56 13.65 20.86
C ASP A 41 -4.25 14.13 22.30
N SER A 42 -5.17 14.89 22.90
CA SER A 42 -5.02 15.40 24.26
C SER A 42 -5.08 14.30 25.32
N ALA A 43 -5.65 13.14 24.98
CA ALA A 43 -5.59 11.91 25.75
C ALA A 43 -5.17 10.76 24.81
N PRO A 44 -3.85 10.56 24.57
CA PRO A 44 -3.34 9.56 23.63
C PRO A 44 -3.43 8.16 24.25
N ILE A 45 -4.66 7.69 24.46
CA ILE A 45 -5.00 6.34 24.87
C ILE A 45 -5.18 5.44 23.65
N GLU A 46 -5.21 4.12 23.83
CA GLU A 46 -5.35 3.17 22.74
C GLU A 46 -6.55 3.47 21.83
N GLU A 47 -7.67 3.97 22.36
CA GLU A 47 -8.86 4.34 21.61
C GLU A 47 -8.61 5.44 20.56
N ALA A 48 -7.71 6.41 20.82
CA ALA A 48 -7.37 7.49 19.88
C ALA A 48 -6.77 6.95 18.57
N PHE A 49 -6.14 5.76 18.62
CA PHE A 49 -5.58 5.08 17.46
C PHE A 49 -6.57 4.14 16.75
N SER A 50 -7.83 4.06 17.18
CA SER A 50 -8.83 3.17 16.58
C SER A 50 -9.01 3.38 15.06
N PRO A 51 -9.15 4.62 14.54
CA PRO A 51 -9.25 4.85 13.11
C PRO A 51 -8.00 4.40 12.34
N HIS A 52 -6.81 4.65 12.90
CA HIS A 52 -5.55 4.17 12.35
C HIS A 52 -5.51 2.63 12.30
N ARG A 53 -5.91 1.93 13.37
CA ARG A 53 -5.95 0.46 13.36
C ARG A 53 -6.90 -0.08 12.31
N PHE A 54 -8.09 0.48 12.23
CA PHE A 54 -9.10 0.06 11.26
C PHE A 54 -8.61 0.21 9.82
N LEU A 55 -8.07 1.39 9.46
CA LEU A 55 -7.52 1.61 8.12
C LEU A 55 -6.30 0.71 7.85
N GLY A 56 -5.49 0.40 8.88
CA GLY A 56 -4.39 -0.56 8.78
C GLY A 56 -4.83 -1.96 8.34
N TYR A 57 -5.96 -2.46 8.86
CA TYR A 57 -6.53 -3.74 8.42
C TYR A 57 -7.01 -3.68 6.97
N LEU A 58 -7.62 -2.56 6.56
CA LEU A 58 -8.04 -2.37 5.17
C LEU A 58 -6.85 -2.27 4.22
N ILE A 59 -5.75 -1.63 4.62
CA ILE A 59 -4.51 -1.57 3.85
C ILE A 59 -3.92 -2.97 3.67
N LEU A 60 -3.85 -3.78 4.73
CA LEU A 60 -3.38 -5.15 4.63
C LEU A 60 -4.22 -5.98 3.65
N PHE A 61 -5.55 -5.94 3.82
CA PHE A 61 -6.47 -6.63 2.93
C PHE A 61 -6.28 -6.17 1.48
N SER A 62 -6.21 -4.85 1.26
CA SER A 62 -6.03 -4.26 -0.06
C SER A 62 -4.70 -4.66 -0.69
N ALA A 63 -3.61 -4.70 0.07
CA ALA A 63 -2.30 -5.10 -0.40
C ALA A 63 -2.30 -6.58 -0.86
N VAL A 64 -2.92 -7.48 -0.09
CA VAL A 64 -3.06 -8.90 -0.45
C VAL A 64 -3.92 -9.06 -1.72
N VAL A 65 -5.06 -8.38 -1.80
CA VAL A 65 -5.90 -8.35 -3.00
C VAL A 65 -5.10 -7.84 -4.21
N LEU A 66 -4.28 -6.82 -4.00
CA LEU A 66 -3.48 -6.22 -5.07
C LEU A 66 -2.40 -7.17 -5.61
N VAL A 67 -1.85 -8.07 -4.77
CA VAL A 67 -0.99 -9.18 -5.25
C VAL A 67 -1.76 -10.07 -6.21
N VAL A 68 -2.96 -10.50 -5.83
CA VAL A 68 -3.82 -11.35 -6.69
C VAL A 68 -4.18 -10.63 -7.99
N VAL A 69 -4.59 -9.38 -7.90
CA VAL A 69 -4.92 -8.55 -9.08
C VAL A 69 -3.70 -8.38 -9.99
N SER A 70 -2.49 -8.23 -9.44
CA SER A 70 -1.27 -8.12 -10.24
C SER A 70 -0.99 -9.37 -11.08
N ALA A 71 -1.26 -10.56 -10.51
CA ALA A 71 -1.13 -11.83 -11.20
C ALA A 71 -2.21 -12.00 -12.29
N ILE A 72 -3.47 -11.67 -11.98
CA ILE A 72 -4.58 -11.71 -12.94
C ILE A 72 -4.35 -10.73 -14.09
N ALA A 73 -3.85 -9.53 -13.80
CA ALA A 73 -3.48 -8.53 -14.80
C ALA A 73 -2.24 -8.91 -15.63
N ARG A 74 -1.60 -10.05 -15.31
CA ARG A 74 -0.37 -10.53 -15.94
C ARG A 74 0.73 -9.48 -15.92
N MET A 75 0.91 -8.84 -14.77
CA MET A 75 2.00 -7.91 -14.55
C MET A 75 3.35 -8.66 -14.59
N PRO A 76 4.46 -7.96 -14.93
CA PRO A 76 5.79 -8.57 -14.86
C PRO A 76 6.06 -9.14 -13.46
N GLY A 77 6.72 -10.30 -13.37
CA GLY A 77 6.96 -10.98 -12.08
C GLY A 77 7.63 -10.10 -11.02
N ARG A 78 8.49 -9.16 -11.44
CA ARG A 78 9.11 -8.16 -10.54
C ARG A 78 8.08 -7.23 -9.87
N VAL A 79 7.01 -6.86 -10.58
CA VAL A 79 5.93 -6.03 -10.04
C VAL A 79 5.10 -6.85 -9.06
N ILE A 80 4.77 -8.10 -9.41
CA ILE A 80 4.07 -9.02 -8.50
C ILE A 80 4.86 -9.21 -7.21
N GLY A 81 6.16 -9.48 -7.31
CA GLY A 81 7.05 -9.66 -6.16
C GLY A 81 7.16 -8.41 -5.29
N ARG A 82 7.20 -7.21 -5.87
CA ARG A 82 7.20 -5.95 -5.10
C ARG A 82 5.84 -5.68 -4.44
N THR A 83 4.73 -5.97 -5.10
CA THR A 83 3.41 -5.89 -4.46
C THR A 83 3.30 -6.88 -3.30
N ALA A 84 3.85 -8.08 -3.44
CA ALA A 84 3.91 -9.07 -2.36
C ALA A 84 4.82 -8.61 -1.21
N LEU A 85 5.95 -7.96 -1.53
CA LEU A 85 6.80 -7.31 -0.53
C LEU A 85 6.02 -6.26 0.26
N VAL A 86 5.25 -5.38 -0.39
CA VAL A 86 4.39 -4.40 0.31
C VAL A 86 3.44 -5.10 1.28
N ALA A 87 2.72 -6.14 0.83
CA ALA A 87 1.82 -6.91 1.71
C ALA A 87 2.57 -7.54 2.90
N GLY A 88 3.76 -8.11 2.66
CA GLY A 88 4.61 -8.67 3.71
C GLY A 88 5.08 -7.62 4.71
N LEU A 89 5.49 -6.44 4.25
CA LEU A 89 5.90 -5.33 5.12
C LEU A 89 4.72 -4.81 5.96
N VAL A 90 3.51 -4.77 5.41
CA VAL A 90 2.29 -4.43 6.17
C VAL A 90 2.00 -5.49 7.23
N LEU A 91 2.16 -6.79 6.95
CA LEU A 91 2.04 -7.84 7.97
C LEU A 91 3.09 -7.67 9.09
N ILE A 92 4.32 -7.31 8.71
CA ILE A 92 5.41 -7.03 9.66
C ILE A 92 5.04 -5.87 10.60
N GLN A 93 4.21 -4.91 10.20
CA GLN A 93 3.74 -3.84 11.11
C GLN A 93 3.04 -4.39 12.36
N SER A 94 2.18 -5.40 12.19
CA SER A 94 1.47 -6.04 13.29
C SER A 94 2.44 -6.85 14.17
N LEU A 95 3.42 -7.51 13.56
CA LEU A 95 4.45 -8.24 14.29
C LEU A 95 5.32 -7.30 15.14
N ILE A 96 5.78 -6.18 14.59
CA ILE A 96 6.56 -5.17 15.33
C ILE A 96 5.79 -4.69 16.56
N ARG A 97 4.49 -4.40 16.39
CA ARG A 97 3.64 -3.98 17.51
C ARG A 97 3.53 -5.05 18.60
N GLU A 98 3.31 -6.30 18.22
CA GLU A 98 3.16 -7.39 19.19
C GLU A 98 4.47 -7.69 19.92
N VAL A 99 5.59 -7.65 19.19
CA VAL A 99 6.93 -7.76 19.79
C VAL A 99 7.18 -6.60 20.74
N ALA A 100 6.83 -5.35 20.40
CA ALA A 100 6.98 -4.23 21.32
C ALA A 100 6.16 -4.41 22.61
N ARG A 101 4.93 -4.92 22.49
CA ARG A 101 4.03 -5.18 23.63
C ARG A 101 4.52 -6.27 24.57
N SER A 102 5.24 -7.27 24.07
CA SER A 102 5.75 -8.37 24.90
C SER A 102 6.80 -7.94 25.93
N PHE A 103 7.40 -6.74 25.78
CA PHE A 103 8.31 -6.14 26.77
C PHE A 103 7.58 -5.38 27.91
N GLY A 104 6.24 -5.33 27.88
CA GLY A 104 5.43 -4.62 28.86
C GLY A 104 5.08 -3.19 28.44
N GLU A 105 3.87 -2.76 28.78
CA GLU A 105 3.36 -1.42 28.50
C GLU A 105 4.21 -0.34 29.17
N GLY A 106 4.58 0.69 28.42
CA GLY A 106 5.41 1.80 28.93
C GLY A 106 6.91 1.49 29.08
N SER A 107 7.37 0.30 28.69
CA SER A 107 8.80 -0.03 28.75
C SER A 107 9.61 0.76 27.70
N GLU A 108 10.80 1.24 28.09
CA GLU A 108 11.71 1.94 27.18
C GLU A 108 12.07 1.08 25.96
N THR A 109 12.38 -0.20 26.18
CA THR A 109 12.66 -1.16 25.12
C THR A 109 11.47 -1.34 24.18
N GLY A 110 10.25 -1.48 24.72
CA GLY A 110 9.03 -1.57 23.93
C GLY A 110 8.81 -0.33 23.07
N HIS A 111 9.06 0.87 23.61
CA HIS A 111 8.96 2.12 22.85
C HIS A 111 9.98 2.20 21.70
N LEU A 112 11.24 1.81 21.93
CA LEU A 112 12.26 1.81 20.88
C LEU A 112 11.91 0.82 19.75
N ILE A 113 11.44 -0.39 20.10
CA ILE A 113 10.98 -1.39 19.13
C ILE A 113 9.76 -0.86 18.38
N PHE A 114 8.81 -0.24 19.08
CA PHE A 114 7.64 0.36 18.44
C PHE A 114 8.06 1.50 17.49
N GLY A 115 9.14 2.23 17.75
CA GLY A 115 9.69 3.20 16.79
C GLY A 115 10.02 2.60 15.41
N VAL A 116 10.40 1.32 15.36
CA VAL A 116 10.62 0.58 14.10
C VAL A 116 9.34 0.47 13.27
N HIS A 117 8.16 0.48 13.90
CA HIS A 117 6.85 0.48 13.21
C HIS A 117 6.73 1.70 12.28
N ALA A 118 7.08 2.89 12.79
CA ALA A 118 7.04 4.12 12.00
C ALA A 118 8.04 4.09 10.84
N VAL A 119 9.27 3.61 11.08
CA VAL A 119 10.30 3.46 10.03
C VAL A 119 9.85 2.47 8.95
N ASN A 120 9.33 1.30 9.34
CA ASN A 120 8.77 0.33 8.40
C ASN A 120 7.59 0.93 7.60
N GLY A 121 6.82 1.85 8.21
CA GLY A 121 5.73 2.55 7.53
C GLY A 121 6.25 3.40 6.37
N LEU A 122 7.37 4.08 6.56
CA LEU A 122 8.01 4.87 5.50
C LEU A 122 8.55 3.98 4.38
N ILE A 123 9.10 2.82 4.74
CA ILE A 123 9.58 1.82 3.78
C ILE A 123 8.41 1.30 2.92
N ILE A 124 7.26 1.00 3.54
CA ILE A 124 6.03 0.59 2.83
C ILE A 124 5.64 1.66 1.81
N VAL A 125 5.52 2.92 2.21
CA VAL A 125 5.17 4.02 1.29
C VAL A 125 6.16 4.11 0.13
N GLY A 126 7.46 4.02 0.39
CA GLY A 126 8.49 4.01 -0.65
C GLY A 126 8.35 2.84 -1.62
N ALA A 127 8.09 1.63 -1.11
CA ALA A 127 7.86 0.44 -1.91
C ALA A 127 6.57 0.57 -2.74
N THR A 128 5.49 1.09 -2.17
CA THR A 128 4.22 1.31 -2.87
C THR A 128 4.35 2.38 -3.96
N ILE A 129 5.08 3.48 -3.72
CA ILE A 129 5.43 4.46 -4.75
C ILE A 129 6.13 3.78 -5.93
N TRP A 130 7.08 2.88 -5.66
CA TRP A 130 7.78 2.14 -6.72
C TRP A 130 6.80 1.28 -7.53
N VAL A 131 5.92 0.53 -6.87
CA VAL A 131 4.86 -0.25 -7.54
C VAL A 131 3.98 0.65 -8.41
N VAL A 132 3.49 1.78 -7.89
CA VAL A 132 2.65 2.73 -8.63
C VAL A 132 3.36 3.26 -9.87
N ARG A 133 4.63 3.65 -9.76
CA ARG A 133 5.40 4.21 -10.88
C ARG A 133 5.54 3.20 -12.01
N GLU A 134 5.90 1.96 -11.71
CA GLU A 134 6.02 0.90 -12.72
C GLU A 134 4.66 0.50 -13.30
N ALA A 135 3.64 0.36 -12.46
CA ALA A 135 2.28 0.04 -12.87
C ALA A 135 1.75 1.05 -13.90
N ARG A 136 1.96 2.35 -13.65
CA ARG A 136 1.52 3.42 -14.55
C ARG A 136 2.26 3.41 -15.88
N GLN A 137 3.57 3.16 -15.88
CA GLN A 137 4.35 3.04 -17.11
C GLN A 137 3.89 1.87 -17.99
N ILE A 138 3.50 0.77 -17.37
CA ILE A 138 2.98 -0.42 -18.06
C ILE A 138 1.55 -0.20 -18.57
N ALA A 139 0.71 0.47 -17.77
CA ALA A 139 -0.70 0.70 -18.08
C ALA A 139 -0.92 1.80 -19.13
N TRP A 140 -0.02 2.79 -19.20
CA TRP A 140 -0.01 3.87 -20.19
C TRP A 140 1.40 4.06 -20.80
N PRO A 141 1.78 3.24 -21.79
CA PRO A 141 3.01 3.43 -22.54
C PRO A 141 3.03 4.80 -23.22
N ARG A 142 4.19 5.48 -23.20
CA ARG A 142 4.37 6.87 -23.70
C ARG A 142 3.92 7.13 -25.15
N THR A 143 3.67 6.09 -25.94
CA THR A 143 3.22 6.18 -27.34
C THR A 143 1.79 6.73 -27.50
N GLU A 144 0.92 6.63 -26.49
CA GLU A 144 -0.45 7.16 -26.59
C GLU A 144 -0.56 8.68 -26.31
N LEU A 145 0.46 9.30 -25.72
CA LEU A 145 0.46 10.74 -25.44
C LEU A 145 0.77 11.59 -26.69
N SER A 146 1.48 11.06 -27.70
CA SER A 146 1.80 11.83 -28.91
C SER A 146 0.63 11.98 -29.89
N HIS A 147 -0.38 11.11 -29.81
CA HIS A 147 -1.58 11.20 -30.64
C HIS A 147 -2.65 12.13 -30.06
N ALA A 148 -2.73 12.29 -28.74
CA ALA A 148 -3.70 13.17 -28.08
C ALA A 148 -3.34 14.67 -28.14
N THR A 149 -2.07 15.01 -28.42
CA THR A 149 -1.60 16.40 -28.54
C THR A 149 -1.48 16.88 -29.99
N ARG A 150 -1.82 16.03 -30.98
CA ARG A 150 -1.73 16.35 -32.43
C ARG A 150 -3.09 16.38 -33.15
N SER A 151 -4.20 16.53 -32.43
CA SER A 151 -5.54 16.77 -33.00
C SER A 151 -6.11 18.06 -32.45
#